data_AF-A0A2S6HZR6-F1
#
_entry.id   AF-A0A2S6HZR6-F1
#
_cell.length_a   1.000
_cell.length_b   1.000
_cell.length_c   1.000
_cell.angle_alpha   90.00
_cell.angle_beta   90.00
_cell.angle_gamma   90.00
#
_symmetry.space_group_name_H-M   'P 1'
#
loop_
_entity.id
_entity.type
_entity.pdbx_description
1 polymer ?
#
loop_
_entity_poly.entity_id
_entity_poly.type
_entity_poly.pdbx_seq_one_letter_code
_entity_poly.pdbx_strand_id
1 'polypeptide(L)'
;MRELSVYYCSKCGYYGYYQLERNAVCPKCKVDMLALSISYQAFMDLSCEERDELLSSQIIASSSPYVKRILVPHKVNNNREIIARMGDRITELEIENEKLNKTIEWMHQTIWEMVRKNKGLNISDQDESH
;
A
#
# COMPACT_ATOMS: atom_id res chain seq x y z
N MET A 1 -29.66 25.96 14.39
CA MET A 1 -28.96 25.95 13.09
C MET A 1 -29.38 24.68 12.36
N ARG A 2 -29.74 24.73 11.08
CA ARG A 2 -30.02 23.49 10.31
C ARG A 2 -28.68 22.82 10.02
N GLU A 3 -28.56 21.56 10.39
CA GLU A 3 -27.36 20.76 10.14
C GLU A 3 -27.12 20.63 8.63
N LEU A 4 -25.84 20.71 8.23
CA LEU A 4 -25.43 20.45 6.85
C LEU A 4 -25.37 18.95 6.62
N SER A 5 -25.89 18.48 5.49
CA SER A 5 -25.72 17.10 5.04
C SER A 5 -24.68 17.05 3.92
N VAL A 6 -23.95 15.93 3.84
CA VAL A 6 -22.95 15.70 2.80
C VAL A 6 -23.63 15.01 1.63
N TYR A 7 -23.39 15.53 0.43
CA TYR A 7 -23.91 14.98 -0.82
C TYR A 7 -22.75 14.64 -1.74
N TYR A 8 -22.93 13.65 -2.62
CA TYR A 8 -21.95 13.26 -3.63
C TYR A 8 -22.56 13.01 -5.00
N CYS A 9 -21.78 13.21 -6.05
CA CYS A 9 -22.17 12.90 -7.42
C CYS A 9 -21.82 11.45 -7.75
N SER A 10 -22.84 10.66 -8.10
CA SER A 10 -22.69 9.25 -8.50
C SER A 10 -21.89 9.04 -9.80
N LYS A 11 -21.64 10.10 -10.59
CA LYS A 11 -20.89 10.03 -11.85
C LYS A 11 -19.41 10.36 -11.71
N CYS A 12 -19.06 11.35 -10.90
CA CYS A 12 -17.68 11.89 -10.84
C CYS A 12 -17.10 11.99 -9.43
N GLY A 13 -17.83 11.58 -8.40
CA GLY A 13 -17.37 11.62 -7.01
C GLY A 13 -17.26 13.02 -6.40
N TYR A 14 -17.59 14.11 -7.14
CA TYR A 14 -17.65 15.44 -6.55
C TYR A 14 -18.61 15.44 -5.36
N TYR A 15 -18.16 15.93 -4.21
CA TYR A 15 -18.99 16.06 -3.02
C TYR A 15 -19.14 17.52 -2.60
N GLY A 16 -20.20 17.80 -1.84
CA GLY A 16 -20.53 19.13 -1.35
C GLY A 16 -21.49 19.09 -0.17
N TYR A 17 -21.63 20.23 0.50
CA TYR A 17 -22.42 20.35 1.73
C TYR A 17 -23.63 21.23 1.47
N TYR A 18 -24.82 20.70 1.72
CA TYR A 18 -26.06 21.41 1.45
C TYR A 18 -27.04 21.23 2.61
N GLN A 19 -27.81 22.27 2.91
CA GLN A 19 -28.89 22.19 3.90
C GLN A 19 -30.17 21.55 3.34
N LEU A 20 -30.35 21.59 2.01
CA LEU A 20 -31.55 21.14 1.33
C LEU A 20 -31.14 20.40 0.05
N GLU A 21 -31.71 19.22 -0.16
CA GLU A 21 -31.40 18.33 -1.28
C GLU A 21 -31.58 18.99 -2.65
N ARG A 22 -32.60 19.84 -2.82
CA ARG A 22 -32.84 20.56 -4.08
C ARG A 22 -31.67 21.46 -4.55
N ASN A 23 -30.78 21.83 -3.63
CA ASN A 23 -29.60 22.64 -3.96
C ASN A 23 -28.38 21.79 -4.32
N ALA A 24 -28.43 20.48 -4.04
CA ALA A 24 -27.34 19.56 -4.22
C ALA A 24 -27.27 19.09 -5.69
N VAL A 25 -26.84 19.99 -6.57
CA VAL A 25 -26.63 19.71 -8.00
C VAL A 25 -25.14 19.75 -8.31
N CYS A 26 -24.63 18.69 -8.94
CA CYS A 26 -23.21 18.59 -9.24
C CYS A 26 -22.79 19.70 -10.24
N PRO A 27 -21.80 20.54 -9.91
CA PRO A 27 -21.37 21.62 -10.79
C PRO A 27 -20.71 21.11 -12.08
N LYS A 28 -20.10 19.91 -12.04
CA LYS A 28 -19.42 19.27 -13.18
C LYS A 28 -20.39 18.53 -14.09
N CYS A 29 -21.25 17.68 -13.52
CA CYS A 29 -22.11 16.77 -14.28
C CYS A 29 -23.54 17.27 -14.49
N LYS A 30 -23.95 18.34 -13.78
CA LYS A 30 -25.31 18.91 -13.81
C LYS A 30 -26.42 17.89 -13.49
N VAL A 31 -26.12 16.94 -12.61
CA VAL A 31 -27.07 15.94 -12.10
C VAL A 31 -27.28 16.15 -10.62
N ASP A 32 -28.45 15.73 -10.13
CA ASP A 32 -28.74 15.71 -8.69
C ASP A 32 -27.75 14.81 -7.95
N MET A 33 -27.27 15.30 -6.82
CA MET A 33 -26.34 14.61 -5.95
C MET A 33 -27.10 13.79 -4.91
N LEU A 34 -26.49 12.68 -4.49
CA LEU A 34 -27.08 11.76 -3.52
C LEU A 34 -26.55 12.09 -2.12
N ALA A 35 -27.43 12.04 -1.12
CA ALA A 35 -27.03 12.21 0.27
C ALA A 35 -26.19 11.02 0.75
N LEU A 36 -25.11 11.29 1.48
CA LEU A 36 -24.39 10.27 2.24
C LEU A 36 -25.11 10.01 3.56
N SER A 37 -25.11 8.75 4.00
CA SER A 37 -25.72 8.30 5.25
C SER A 37 -24.86 8.57 6.49
N ILE A 38 -23.89 9.48 6.42
CA ILE A 38 -22.99 9.84 7.52
C ILE A 38 -23.16 11.30 7.89
N SER A 39 -22.86 11.63 9.15
CA SER A 39 -22.92 13.01 9.61
C SER A 39 -21.82 13.86 8.97
N TYR A 40 -22.06 15.17 8.88
CA TYR A 40 -21.06 16.13 8.43
C TYR A 40 -19.75 16.00 9.22
N GLN A 41 -19.83 15.91 10.56
CA GLN A 41 -18.65 15.80 11.40
C GLN A 41 -17.86 14.52 11.10
N ALA A 42 -18.54 13.38 11.04
CA ALA A 42 -17.90 12.11 10.73
C ALA A 42 -17.18 12.15 9.36
N PHE A 43 -17.77 12.80 8.35
CA PHE A 43 -17.12 12.96 7.05
C PHE A 43 -15.90 13.91 7.09
N MET A 44 -15.97 14.97 7.91
CA MET A 44 -14.85 15.91 8.08
C MET A 44 -13.67 15.27 8.81
N ASP A 45 -13.94 14.33 9.71
CA ASP A 45 -12.91 13.60 10.45
C ASP A 45 -12.17 12.57 9.59
N LEU A 46 -12.72 12.19 8.42
CA LEU A 46 -12.04 11.31 7.45
C LEU A 46 -10.89 12.03 6.75
N SER A 47 -9.79 11.29 6.54
CA SER A 47 -8.70 11.69 5.65
C SER A 47 -9.13 11.74 4.18
N CYS A 48 -8.31 12.34 3.32
CA CYS A 48 -8.59 12.39 1.88
C CYS A 48 -8.74 10.99 1.27
N GLU A 49 -7.88 10.05 1.68
CA GLU A 49 -7.90 8.66 1.17
C GLU A 49 -9.18 7.93 1.61
N GLU A 50 -9.57 8.07 2.87
CA GLU A 50 -10.81 7.46 3.38
C GLU A 50 -12.07 8.06 2.73
N ARG A 51 -12.06 9.36 2.42
CA ARG A 51 -13.15 9.99 1.66
C ARG A 51 -13.24 9.44 0.24
N ASP A 52 -12.11 9.29 -0.45
CA ASP A 52 -12.08 8.74 -1.80
C ASP A 52 -12.52 7.27 -1.82
N GLU A 53 -12.10 6.47 -0.84
CA GLU A 53 -12.55 5.08 -0.70
C GLU A 53 -14.07 5.02 -0.41
N LEU A 54 -14.57 5.85 0.51
CA LEU A 54 -16.00 5.93 0.79
C LEU A 54 -16.79 6.28 -0.47
N LEU A 55 -16.42 7.36 -1.17
CA LEU A 55 -17.15 7.84 -2.35
C LEU A 55 -17.09 6.85 -3.50
N SER A 56 -15.94 6.24 -3.76
CA SER A 56 -15.79 5.20 -4.77
C SER A 56 -16.64 3.96 -4.44
N SER A 57 -16.67 3.53 -3.17
CA SER A 57 -17.51 2.42 -2.74
C SER A 57 -19.01 2.69 -2.98
N GLN A 58 -19.46 3.91 -2.71
CA GLN A 58 -20.85 4.34 -2.91
C GLN A 58 -21.23 4.39 -4.40
N ILE A 59 -20.33 4.89 -5.25
CA ILE A 59 -20.51 4.89 -6.71
C ILE A 59 -20.60 3.45 -7.23
N ILE A 60 -19.70 2.57 -6.80
CA ILE A 60 -19.72 1.16 -7.22
C ILE A 60 -20.99 0.48 -6.70
N ALA A 61 -21.39 0.74 -5.46
CA ALA A 61 -22.60 0.17 -4.86
C ALA A 61 -23.89 0.59 -5.60
N SER A 62 -23.97 1.83 -6.06
CA SER A 62 -25.08 2.36 -6.84
C SER A 62 -25.03 2.01 -8.34
N SER A 63 -23.89 1.49 -8.82
CA SER A 63 -23.74 1.05 -10.21
C SER A 63 -24.51 -0.23 -10.54
N SER A 64 -24.78 -0.43 -11.84
CA SER A 64 -25.42 -1.65 -12.34
C SER A 64 -24.65 -2.91 -11.89
N PRO A 65 -25.34 -4.01 -11.56
CA PRO A 65 -24.70 -5.27 -11.17
C PRO A 65 -23.72 -5.79 -12.24
N TYR A 66 -23.90 -5.41 -13.51
CA TYR A 66 -22.97 -5.72 -14.58
C TYR A 66 -21.61 -5.02 -14.42
N VAL A 67 -21.62 -3.73 -14.05
CA VAL A 67 -20.40 -2.95 -13.78
C VAL A 67 -19.65 -3.54 -12.59
N LYS A 68 -20.36 -3.90 -11.52
CA LYS A 68 -19.77 -4.60 -10.36
C LYS A 68 -19.06 -5.89 -10.77
N ARG A 69 -19.68 -6.69 -11.64
CA ARG A 69 -19.10 -7.96 -12.12
C ARG A 69 -17.82 -7.73 -12.93
N ILE A 70 -17.73 -6.67 -13.73
CA ILE A 70 -16.53 -6.33 -14.49
C ILE A 70 -15.40 -5.86 -13.57
N LEU A 71 -15.71 -5.05 -12.55
CA LEU A 71 -14.70 -4.48 -11.65
C LEU A 71 -14.03 -5.52 -10.74
N VAL A 72 -14.73 -6.60 -10.39
CA VAL A 72 -14.21 -7.65 -9.49
C VAL A 72 -12.92 -8.30 -10.04
N PRO A 73 -12.88 -8.83 -11.28
CA PRO A 73 -11.65 -9.33 -11.89
C PRO A 73 -10.52 -8.30 -11.94
N HIS A 74 -10.81 -7.04 -12.27
CA HIS A 74 -9.80 -5.99 -12.35
C HIS A 74 -9.15 -5.69 -11.00
N LYS A 75 -9.94 -5.66 -9.91
CA LYS A 75 -9.40 -5.47 -8.56
C LYS A 75 -8.45 -6.60 -8.17
N VAL A 76 -8.82 -7.85 -8.46
CA VAL A 76 -7.96 -9.02 -8.18
C VAL A 76 -6.69 -8.98 -9.04
N ASN A 77 -6.80 -8.61 -10.31
CA ASN A 77 -5.64 -8.56 -11.20
C ASN A 77 -4.65 -7.45 -10.80
N ASN A 78 -5.15 -6.27 -10.41
CA ASN A 78 -4.31 -5.20 -9.89
C ASN A 78 -3.56 -5.63 -8.62
N ASN A 79 -4.24 -6.33 -7.71
CA ASN A 79 -3.59 -6.87 -6.51
C ASN A 79 -2.49 -7.88 -6.86
N ARG A 80 -2.72 -8.77 -7.84
CA ARG A 80 -1.69 -9.72 -8.30
C ARG A 80 -0.48 -9.01 -8.88
N GLU A 81 -0.70 -7.96 -9.66
CA GLU A 81 0.37 -7.16 -10.24
C GLU A 81 1.21 -6.45 -9.16
N ILE A 82 0.54 -5.85 -8.16
CA ILE A 82 1.21 -5.24 -7.00
C ILE A 82 2.04 -6.28 -6.24
N ILE A 83 1.44 -7.46 -5.97
CA ILE A 83 2.12 -8.57 -5.28
C ILE A 83 3.34 -9.04 -6.08
N ALA A 84 3.23 -9.18 -7.40
CA ALA A 84 4.34 -9.58 -8.25
C ALA A 84 5.50 -8.58 -8.16
N ARG A 85 5.23 -7.28 -8.32
CA ARG A 85 6.27 -6.24 -8.19
C ARG A 85 6.93 -6.21 -6.81
N MET A 86 6.13 -6.41 -5.75
CA MET A 86 6.68 -6.52 -4.39
C MET A 86 7.54 -7.78 -4.22
N GLY A 87 7.14 -8.90 -4.83
CA GLY A 87 7.90 -10.13 -4.89
C GLY A 87 9.27 -9.94 -5.54
N ASP A 88 9.33 -9.27 -6.69
CA ASP A 88 10.60 -8.96 -7.37
C ASP A 88 11.53 -8.18 -6.43
N ARG A 89 11.00 -7.16 -5.73
CA ARG A 89 11.79 -6.37 -4.78
C ARG A 89 12.29 -7.18 -3.59
N ILE A 90 11.51 -8.14 -3.09
CA ILE A 90 11.95 -9.05 -2.03
C ILE A 90 13.13 -9.88 -2.51
N THR A 91 13.04 -10.48 -3.71
CA THR A 91 14.12 -11.30 -4.25
C THR A 91 15.42 -10.51 -4.45
N GLU A 92 15.34 -9.25 -4.90
CA GLU A 92 16.50 -8.37 -4.97
C GLU A 92 17.16 -8.14 -3.61
N LEU A 93 16.35 -7.88 -2.59
CA LEU A 93 16.82 -7.65 -1.21
C LEU A 93 17.41 -8.92 -0.59
N GLU A 94 16.88 -10.10 -0.92
CA GLU A 94 17.43 -11.39 -0.50
C GLU A 94 18.82 -11.62 -1.12
N ILE A 95 18.99 -11.33 -2.42
CA ILE A 95 20.28 -11.42 -3.12
C ILE A 95 21.30 -10.45 -2.51
N GLU A 96 20.89 -9.23 -2.19
CA GLU A 96 21.76 -8.23 -1.56
C GLU A 96 22.18 -8.68 -0.15
N ASN A 97 21.25 -9.19 0.66
CA ASN A 97 21.56 -9.76 1.97
C ASN A 97 22.54 -10.94 1.88
N GLU A 98 22.37 -11.83 0.90
CA GLU A 98 23.30 -12.95 0.70
C GLU A 98 24.72 -12.46 0.41
N LYS A 99 24.87 -11.42 -0.43
CA LYS A 99 26.18 -10.81 -0.72
C LYS A 99 26.81 -10.21 0.54
N LEU A 100 26.03 -9.44 1.30
CA LEU A 100 26.48 -8.84 2.56
C LEU A 100 26.92 -9.90 3.57
N ASN A 101 26.17 -10.99 3.69
CA ASN A 101 26.52 -12.10 4.58
C ASN A 101 27.85 -12.76 4.17
N LYS A 102 28.10 -12.97 2.87
CA LYS A 102 29.40 -13.47 2.37
C LYS A 102 30.55 -12.52 2.70
N THR A 103 30.32 -11.21 2.61
CA THR A 103 31.32 -10.21 3.01
C THR A 103 31.61 -10.29 4.51
N ILE A 104 30.60 -10.44 5.36
CA ILE A 104 30.77 -10.58 6.81
C ILE A 104 31.56 -11.86 7.13
N GLU A 105 31.23 -12.98 6.49
CA GLU A 105 31.94 -14.24 6.68
C GLU A 105 33.43 -14.11 6.31
N TRP A 106 33.71 -13.49 5.17
CA TRP A 106 35.09 -13.22 4.74
C TRP A 106 35.82 -12.27 5.69
N MET A 107 35.15 -11.23 6.20
CA MET A 107 35.72 -10.34 7.21
C MET A 107 36.06 -11.10 8.50
N HIS A 108 35.17 -11.98 8.97
CA HIS A 108 35.43 -12.82 10.13
C HIS A 108 36.66 -13.70 9.93
N GLN A 109 36.75 -14.44 8.81
CA GLN A 109 37.92 -15.28 8.50
C GLN A 109 39.22 -14.47 8.51
N THR A 110 39.20 -13.30 7.86
CA THR A 110 40.35 -12.40 7.77
C THR A 110 40.78 -11.89 9.15
N ILE A 111 39.83 -11.47 10.00
CA ILE A 111 40.11 -11.04 11.38
C ILE A 111 40.72 -12.20 12.18
N TRP A 112 40.17 -13.42 12.07
CA TRP A 112 40.70 -14.59 12.76
C TRP A 112 42.16 -14.89 12.36
N GLU A 113 42.50 -14.81 11.07
CA GLU A 113 43.87 -14.97 10.60
C GLU A 113 44.80 -13.89 11.17
N MET A 114 44.39 -12.63 11.13
CA MET A 114 45.17 -11.51 11.68
C MET A 114 45.40 -11.67 13.18
N VAL A 115 44.36 -12.07 13.94
CA VAL A 115 44.47 -12.32 15.38
C VAL A 115 45.40 -13.50 15.68
N ARG A 116 45.34 -14.59 14.89
CA ARG A 116 46.23 -15.75 15.04
C ARG A 116 47.70 -15.38 14.81
N LYS A 117 47.97 -14.59 13.76
CA LYS A 117 49.30 -14.04 13.45
C LYS A 117 49.82 -13.13 14.57
N ASN A 118 48.99 -12.20 15.07
CA ASN A 118 49.38 -11.28 16.14
C ASN A 118 49.61 -11.96 17.50
N LYS A 119 48.92 -13.07 17.79
CA LYS A 119 49.11 -13.84 19.03
C LYS A 119 50.31 -14.81 18.96
N GLY A 120 51.09 -14.83 17.88
CA GLY A 120 52.27 -15.69 17.74
C GLY A 120 51.96 -17.19 17.65
N LEU A 121 50.70 -17.56 17.42
CA LEU A 121 50.27 -18.96 17.25
C LEU A 121 50.54 -19.41 15.80
N ASN A 122 51.82 -19.57 15.45
CA ASN A 122 52.20 -20.50 14.39
C ASN A 122 52.14 -21.90 14.99
N ILE A 123 50.95 -22.51 14.99
CA ILE A 123 50.86 -23.96 15.15
C ILE A 123 51.40 -24.49 13.83
N SER A 124 52.66 -24.92 13.88
CA SER A 124 53.28 -25.75 12.86
C SER A 124 52.39 -26.98 12.66
N ASP A 125 51.78 -27.08 11.48
CA ASP A 125 51.34 -28.36 10.95
C ASP A 125 52.59 -29.20 10.64
N GLN A 126 53.15 -29.78 11.70
CA GLN A 126 53.95 -31.00 11.65
C GLN A 126 53.30 -31.91 12.69
N ASP A 127 52.52 -32.89 12.24
CA ASP A 127 53.04 -34.25 12.25
C ASP A 127 52.05 -35.29 11.69
N GLU A 128 52.66 -36.19 10.90
CA GLU A 128 52.36 -37.60 10.75
C GLU A 128 51.10 -38.06 9.97
N SER A 129 51.34 -38.52 8.75
CA SER A 129 50.76 -39.78 8.27
C SER A 129 51.83 -40.54 7.47
N HIS A 130 52.26 -41.66 8.06
CA HIS A 130 52.96 -42.77 7.40
C HIS A 130 52.20 -43.27 6.15
#